data_AF-A0A9E3FSX9-F1
#
_entry.id   AF-A0A9E3FSX9-F1
#
_cell.length_a   1.000
_cell.length_b   1.000
_cell.length_c   1.000
_cell.angle_alpha   90.00
_cell.angle_beta   90.00
_cell.angle_gamma   90.00
#
_symmetry.space_group_name_H-M   'P 1'
#
loop_
_entity.id
_entity.type
_entity.pdbx_description
1 polymer ?
#
loop_
_entity_poly.entity_id
_entity_poly.type
_entity_poly.pdbx_seq_one_letter_code
_entity_poly.pdbx_strand_id
1 'polypeptide(L)' 'MRGLVAEFRAPVMLNLIGKDSSVMLHLALKAFHPAELSFPLLRVDTAWNFGEMVAFRDETASRLGMELVGAE' A
#
# COMPACT_ATOMS: atom_id res chain seq x y z
N MET A 1 -1.65 -12.92 -3.96
CA MET A 1 -0.88 -12.15 -2.96
C MET A 1 -0.19 -13.04 -1.92
N ARG A 2 -0.88 -13.98 -1.26
CA ARG A 2 -0.24 -14.90 -0.29
C ARG A 2 1.00 -15.63 -0.81
N GLY A 3 0.95 -16.21 -2.02
CA GLY A 3 2.10 -16.93 -2.61
C GLY A 3 3.34 -16.06 -2.79
N LEU A 4 3.17 -14.83 -3.26
CA LEU A 4 4.28 -13.87 -3.39
C LEU A 4 4.91 -13.54 -2.03
N VAL A 5 4.10 -13.35 -0.98
CA VAL A 5 4.66 -13.09 0.36
C VAL A 5 5.41 -14.30 0.90
N ALA A 6 5.04 -15.52 0.51
CA ALA A 6 5.76 -16.73 0.89
C ALA A 6 7.08 -16.93 0.13
N GLU A 7 7.18 -16.44 -1.11
CA GLU A 7 8.33 -16.66 -1.99
C GLU A 7 9.39 -15.55 -1.92
N PHE A 8 9.00 -14.34 -1.51
CA PHE A 8 9.87 -13.16 -1.56
C PHE A 8 10.27 -12.68 -0.15
N ARG A 9 11.55 -12.31 0.03
CA ARG A 9 12.10 -11.89 1.33
C ARG A 9 11.66 -10.51 1.80
N ALA A 10 11.43 -9.58 0.89
CA ALA A 10 11.07 -8.20 1.18
C ALA A 10 10.04 -7.69 0.16
N PRO A 11 8.81 -8.25 0.15
CA PRO A 11 7.77 -7.79 -0.75
C PRO A 11 7.34 -6.38 -0.37
N VAL A 12 6.94 -5.61 -1.37
CA VAL A 12 6.31 -4.30 -1.20
C VAL A 12 5.08 -4.25 -2.09
N MET A 13 4.11 -3.43 -1.71
CA MET A 13 2.95 -3.17 -2.54
C MET A 13 2.97 -1.75 -3.07
N LEU A 14 3.09 -1.60 -4.39
CA LEU A 14 3.01 -0.30 -5.04
C LEU A 14 1.62 0.32 -4.81
N ASN A 15 1.60 1.51 -4.19
CA ASN A 15 0.38 2.25 -3.91
C ASN A 15 0.50 3.70 -4.38
N LEU A 16 0.02 3.95 -5.60
CA LEU A 16 -0.05 5.27 -6.23
C LEU A 16 -1.36 5.99 -5.95
N ILE A 17 -2.25 5.39 -5.14
CA ILE A 17 -3.52 6.01 -4.72
C ILE A 17 -4.50 6.29 -5.88
N GLY A 18 -4.31 5.54 -6.97
CA GLY A 18 -5.33 5.37 -8.00
C GLY A 18 -6.38 4.33 -7.62
N LYS A 19 -7.44 4.25 -8.42
CA LYS A 19 -8.53 3.26 -8.22
C LYS A 19 -8.03 1.83 -8.16
N ASP A 20 -7.06 1.47 -9.00
CA ASP A 20 -6.59 0.09 -9.15
C ASP A 20 -5.73 -0.33 -7.95
N SER A 21 -4.83 0.54 -7.49
CA SER A 21 -4.06 0.29 -6.27
C SER A 21 -4.96 0.21 -5.03
N SER A 22 -6.05 0.99 -4.97
CA SER A 22 -7.01 0.93 -3.87
C SER A 22 -7.80 -0.39 -3.87
N VAL A 23 -8.24 -0.87 -5.03
CA VAL A 23 -8.86 -2.20 -5.15
C VAL A 23 -7.88 -3.29 -4.76
N MET A 24 -6.63 -3.20 -5.22
CA MET A 24 -5.59 -4.15 -4.85
C MET A 24 -5.34 -4.16 -3.34
N LEU A 25 -5.29 -3.00 -2.68
CA LEU A 25 -5.10 -2.91 -1.23
C LEU A 25 -6.26 -3.58 -0.49
N HIS A 26 -7.49 -3.36 -0.94
CA HIS A 26 -8.66 -4.03 -0.39
C HIS A 26 -8.61 -5.56 -0.54
N LEU A 27 -8.15 -6.05 -1.71
CA LEU A 27 -7.93 -7.48 -1.93
C LEU A 27 -6.81 -8.03 -1.05
N ALA A 28 -5.74 -7.26 -0.83
CA ALA A 28 -4.66 -7.62 0.09
C ALA A 28 -5.21 -7.81 1.51
N LEU A 29 -5.93 -6.83 2.04
CA LEU A 29 -6.54 -6.91 3.38
C LEU A 29 -7.43 -8.15 3.53
N LYS A 30 -8.27 -8.43 2.54
CA LYS A 30 -9.10 -9.66 2.53
C LYS A 30 -8.27 -10.93 2.45
N ALA A 31 -7.19 -10.92 1.66
CA ALA A 31 -6.32 -12.06 1.54
C ALA A 31 -5.56 -12.33 2.85
N PHE A 32 -5.29 -11.35 3.71
CA PHE A 32 -4.53 -11.60 4.95
C PHE A 32 -5.39 -11.62 6.22
N HIS A 33 -6.64 -11.21 6.14
CA HIS A 33 -7.58 -11.26 7.28
C HIS A 33 -7.59 -12.64 7.98
N PRO A 34 -7.56 -12.69 9.32
CA PRO A 34 -7.60 -11.55 10.26
C PRO A 34 -6.24 -10.90 10.56
N ALA A 35 -5.16 -11.40 9.96
CA ALA A 35 -3.83 -10.86 10.18
C ALA A 35 -3.64 -9.54 9.42
N GLU A 36 -2.77 -8.70 9.98
CA GLU A 36 -2.29 -7.48 9.33
C GLU A 36 -1.38 -7.79 8.14
N LEU A 37 -1.23 -6.82 7.23
CA LEU A 37 -0.30 -6.96 6.11
C LEU A 37 1.14 -6.80 6.62
N SER A 38 1.95 -7.86 6.45
CA SER A 38 3.33 -7.91 6.93
C SER A 38 4.34 -7.25 5.98
N PHE A 39 3.89 -6.36 5.09
CA PHE A 39 4.74 -5.70 4.09
C PHE A 39 4.29 -4.26 3.85
N PRO A 40 5.23 -3.34 3.57
CA PRO A 40 4.91 -1.93 3.45
C PRO A 40 4.28 -1.59 2.10
N LEU A 41 3.62 -0.43 2.06
CA LEU A 41 3.19 0.20 0.82
C LEU A 41 4.32 1.07 0.28
N LEU A 42 4.67 0.88 -0.99
CA LEU A 42 5.66 1.70 -1.67
C LEU A 42 4.95 2.81 -2.46
N ARG A 43 5.33 4.06 -2.18
CA ARG A 43 4.97 5.25 -2.95
C ARG A 43 6.15 5.70 -3.80
N VAL A 44 5.89 5.97 -5.07
CA VAL A 44 6.77 6.75 -5.95
C VAL A 44 6.16 8.14 -6.06
N ASP A 45 6.91 9.18 -5.69
CA ASP A 45 6.42 10.56 -5.71
C ASP A 45 7.09 11.35 -6.84
N THR A 46 6.28 11.93 -7.72
CA THR A 46 6.79 12.77 -8.82
C THR A 46 6.84 14.25 -8.45
N ALA A 47 6.42 14.62 -7.24
CA ALA A 47 6.18 16.00 -6.79
C ALA A 47 5.03 16.74 -7.51
N TRP A 48 4.31 16.07 -8.41
CA TRP A 48 3.17 16.64 -9.17
C TRP A 48 1.82 16.03 -8.77
N ASN A 49 1.78 15.26 -7.69
CA ASN A 49 0.55 14.64 -7.19
C ASN A 49 -0.40 15.69 -6.60
N PHE A 50 -1.70 15.52 -6.81
CA PHE A 50 -2.71 16.38 -6.18
C PHE A 50 -2.62 16.27 -4.65
N GLY A 51 -2.67 17.41 -3.95
CA GLY A 51 -2.58 17.43 -2.49
C GLY A 51 -3.63 16.57 -1.79
N GLU A 52 -4.85 16.50 -2.35
CA GLU A 52 -5.93 15.65 -1.83
C GLU A 52 -5.59 14.15 -1.95
N MET A 53 -4.92 13.73 -3.02
CA MET A 53 -4.47 12.33 -3.18
C MET A 53 -3.41 11.98 -2.14
N VAL A 54 -2.49 12.91 -1.87
CA VAL A 54 -1.46 12.76 -0.84
C VAL A 54 -2.11 12.63 0.54
N ALA A 55 -3.03 13.53 0.90
CA ALA A 55 -3.75 13.47 2.17
C ALA A 55 -4.55 12.16 2.33
N PHE A 56 -5.30 11.76 1.29
CA PHE A 56 -6.08 10.52 1.31
C PHE A 56 -5.20 9.28 1.50
N ARG A 57 -4.00 9.27 0.90
CA ARG A 57 -3.01 8.19 1.11
C ARG A 57 -2.59 8.08 2.55
N ASP A 58 -2.15 9.20 3.11
CA ASP A 58 -1.50 9.23 4.41
C ASP A 58 -2.55 8.91 5.50
N GLU A 59 -3.80 9.39 5.34
CA GLU A 59 -4.94 8.99 6.16
C GLU A 59 -5.25 7.48 6.02
N THR A 60 -5.27 6.95 4.80
CA THR A 60 -5.58 5.53 4.56
C THR A 60 -4.53 4.62 5.19
N ALA A 61 -3.24 4.96 5.06
CA ALA A 61 -2.16 4.21 5.69
C ALA A 61 -2.25 4.26 7.22
N SER A 62 -2.48 5.45 7.78
CA SER A 62 -2.68 5.63 9.23
C SER A 62 -3.87 4.83 9.76
N ARG A 63 -5.00 4.84 9.03
CA ARG A 63 -6.22 4.12 9.42
C ARG A 63 -6.05 2.60 9.40
N LEU A 64 -5.17 2.09 8.55
CA LEU A 64 -4.90 0.66 8.38
C LEU A 64 -3.65 0.19 9.13
N GLY A 65 -2.94 1.08 9.85
CA GLY A 65 -1.69 0.75 10.54
C GLY A 65 -0.54 0.38 9.58
N MET A 66 -0.60 0.84 8.33
CA MET A 66 0.35 0.46 7.27
C MET A 66 1.56 1.39 7.26
N GLU A 67 2.75 0.82 7.07
CA GLU A 67 3.96 1.58 6.79
C GLU A 67 3.98 2.06 5.32
N LEU A 68 4.23 3.36 5.10
CA LEU A 68 4.49 3.95 3.80
C LEU A 68 6.00 4.14 3.63
N VAL A 69 6.60 3.46 2.65
CA VAL A 69 7.99 3.68 2.24
C VAL A 69 8.04 4.49 0.94
N GLY A 70 8.99 5.41 0.85
CA GLY A 70 9.15 6.30 -0.29
C GLY A 70 10.30 5.88 -1.21
N ALA A 71 10.09 6.01 -2.52
CA ALA A 71 11.14 6.13 -3.50
C ALA A 71 11.06 7.54 -4.13
N GLU A 72 12.21 8.21 -4.19
CA GLU A 72 12.42 9.47 -4.94
C GLU A 72 12.59 9.19 -6.44
#